data_AF-A0A1J4XR02-F1
#
_entry.id   AF-A0A1J4XR02-F1
#
_cell.length_a   1.000
_cell.length_b   1.000
_cell.length_c   1.000
_cell.angle_alpha   90.00
_cell.angle_beta   90.00
_cell.angle_gamma   90.00
#
_symmetry.space_group_name_H-M   'P 1'
#
loop_
_entity.id
_entity.type
_entity.pdbx_description
1 polymer ?
#
loop_
_entity_poly.entity_id
_entity_poly.type
_entity_poly.pdbx_seq_one_letter_code
_entity_poly.pdbx_strand_id
1 'polypeptide(L)'
;MNSKYFIIIIIFFINLIGMISIIFGIGPFFISELLLLFLFLVSAVIIVYNIYHNREEAWIISLLFFAAYLINITFLYFYSQNQALFVLLILTTIIGFIISIENIKGKIKAKSAYEKEILREAEELTKAEKYFEEKTPDIVVEEVKPSEHFTETRVKKPEKKKTAIKSLKGYVASRKGINYHDPKCRWARKILPKRKVWFKDRKEAEEEGLKPCKCIK
;
A
#
# COMPACT_ATOMS: atom_id res chain seq x y z
N MET A 1 -2.62 -1.20 20.98
CA MET A 1 -3.79 -0.83 20.14
C MET A 1 -3.90 0.69 20.18
N ASN A 2 -4.06 1.42 19.06
CA ASN A 2 -4.24 2.88 19.16
C ASN A 2 -5.47 3.19 20.02
N SER A 3 -5.34 4.15 20.93
CA SER A 3 -6.43 4.59 21.82
C SER A 3 -7.71 4.94 21.06
N LYS A 4 -7.58 5.53 19.86
CA LYS A 4 -8.69 5.85 18.94
C LYS A 4 -9.55 4.63 18.56
N TYR A 5 -8.93 3.46 18.36
CA TYR A 5 -9.66 2.24 17.99
C TYR A 5 -10.51 1.73 19.13
N PHE A 6 -9.96 1.76 20.34
CA PHE A 6 -10.66 1.35 21.54
C PHE A 6 -11.88 2.25 21.80
N ILE A 7 -11.72 3.56 21.60
CA ILE A 7 -12.82 4.54 21.72
C ILE A 7 -13.93 4.22 20.71
N ILE A 8 -13.61 3.91 19.46
CA ILE A 8 -14.63 3.54 18.45
C ILE A 8 -15.40 2.28 18.83
N ILE A 9 -14.71 1.26 19.33
CA ILE A 9 -15.37 0.03 19.77
C ILE A 9 -16.37 0.34 20.88
N ILE A 10 -15.97 1.15 21.88
CA ILE A 10 -16.86 1.60 22.96
C ILE A 10 -18.07 2.36 22.39
N ILE A 11 -17.85 3.28 21.45
CA ILE A 11 -18.92 4.04 20.81
C ILE A 11 -19.90 3.11 20.09
N PHE A 12 -19.43 2.08 19.38
CA PHE A 12 -20.33 1.10 18.77
C PHE A 12 -21.15 0.32 19.80
N PHE A 13 -20.54 -0.09 20.91
CA PHE A 13 -21.26 -0.78 21.98
C PHE A 13 -22.35 0.10 22.61
N ILE A 14 -22.03 1.36 22.94
CA ILE A 14 -23.00 2.29 23.51
C ILE A 14 -24.17 2.50 22.55
N ASN A 15 -23.87 2.71 21.26
CA ASN A 15 -24.88 2.89 20.23
C ASN A 15 -25.77 1.65 20.08
N LEU A 16 -25.18 0.47 20.00
CA LEU A 16 -25.92 -0.79 19.87
C LEU A 16 -26.87 -1.01 21.06
N ILE A 17 -26.39 -0.80 22.30
CA ILE A 17 -27.20 -0.96 23.52
C ILE A 17 -28.34 0.07 23.56
N GLY A 18 -28.07 1.32 23.19
CA GLY A 18 -29.10 2.36 23.15
C GLY A 18 -30.16 2.07 22.09
N MET A 19 -29.77 1.58 20.92
CA MET A 19 -30.72 1.15 19.89
C MET A 19 -31.59 -0.02 20.32
N ILE A 20 -31.00 -1.05 20.92
CA ILE A 20 -31.77 -2.18 21.47
C ILE A 20 -32.82 -1.66 22.46
N SER A 21 -32.42 -0.75 23.36
CA SER A 21 -33.34 -0.13 24.33
C SER A 21 -34.50 0.63 23.67
N ILE A 22 -34.26 1.31 22.53
CA ILE A 22 -35.31 2.04 21.80
C ILE A 22 -36.27 1.09 21.10
N ILE A 23 -35.74 0.06 20.43
CA ILE A 23 -36.53 -0.84 19.58
C ILE A 23 -37.64 -1.55 20.36
N PHE A 24 -37.37 -1.97 21.61
CA PHE A 24 -38.38 -2.59 22.46
C PHE A 24 -39.57 -1.68 22.81
N GLY A 25 -39.44 -0.36 22.63
CA GLY A 25 -40.52 0.60 22.84
C GLY A 25 -41.36 0.92 21.61
N ILE A 26 -40.96 0.48 20.41
CA ILE A 26 -41.60 0.89 19.15
C ILE A 26 -42.43 -0.27 18.60
N GLY A 27 -43.72 -0.31 18.98
CA GLY A 27 -44.63 -1.40 18.65
C GLY A 27 -44.71 -1.76 17.16
N PRO A 28 -45.20 -0.88 16.27
CA PRO A 28 -45.51 -1.26 14.89
C PRO A 28 -44.26 -1.44 14.00
N PHE A 29 -43.13 -0.81 14.33
CA PHE A 29 -41.90 -0.88 13.54
C PHE A 29 -40.85 -1.85 14.09
N PHE A 30 -41.19 -2.64 15.12
CA PHE A 30 -40.25 -3.53 15.80
C PHE A 30 -39.47 -4.44 14.83
N ILE A 31 -40.16 -5.09 13.90
CA ILE A 31 -39.52 -6.06 12.97
C ILE A 31 -38.57 -5.35 12.00
N SER A 32 -38.97 -4.21 11.43
CA SER A 32 -38.13 -3.46 10.50
C SER A 32 -36.88 -2.92 11.20
N GLU A 33 -37.03 -2.39 12.41
CA GLU A 33 -35.91 -1.88 13.19
C GLU A 33 -34.98 -2.99 13.69
N LEU A 34 -35.53 -4.17 14.01
CA LEU A 34 -34.72 -5.32 14.40
C LEU A 34 -33.82 -5.79 13.23
N LEU A 35 -34.36 -5.80 12.01
CA LEU A 35 -33.57 -6.12 10.81
C LEU A 35 -32.49 -5.07 10.56
N LEU A 36 -32.84 -3.78 10.72
CA LEU A 36 -31.88 -2.69 10.58
C LEU A 36 -30.78 -2.73 11.65
N LEU A 37 -31.12 -3.05 12.90
CA LEU A 37 -30.17 -3.30 13.98
C LEU A 37 -29.20 -4.43 13.62
N PHE A 38 -29.71 -5.54 13.07
CA PHE A 38 -28.87 -6.64 12.63
C PHE A 38 -27.89 -6.21 11.53
N LEU A 39 -28.35 -5.41 10.56
CA LEU A 39 -27.49 -4.83 9.52
C LEU A 39 -26.40 -3.94 10.13
N PHE A 40 -26.74 -3.10 11.11
CA PHE A 40 -25.75 -2.28 11.82
C PHE A 40 -24.77 -3.13 12.62
N LEU A 41 -25.22 -4.21 13.27
CA LEU A 41 -24.34 -5.12 14.00
C LEU A 41 -23.30 -5.77 13.07
N VAL A 42 -23.75 -6.33 11.94
CA VAL A 42 -22.86 -6.93 10.93
C VAL A 42 -21.88 -5.88 10.38
N SER A 43 -22.37 -4.69 10.06
CA SER A 43 -21.55 -3.59 9.59
C SER A 43 -20.50 -3.18 10.62
N ALA A 44 -20.85 -3.09 11.90
CA ALA A 44 -19.93 -2.76 12.99
C ALA A 44 -18.82 -3.81 13.13
N VAL A 45 -19.15 -5.11 13.03
CA VAL A 45 -18.14 -6.19 13.05
C VAL A 45 -17.18 -6.07 11.86
N ILE A 46 -17.71 -5.81 10.66
CA ILE A 46 -16.89 -5.60 9.45
C ILE A 46 -15.97 -4.39 9.64
N ILE A 47 -16.46 -3.29 10.18
CA ILE A 47 -15.67 -2.08 10.43
C ILE A 47 -14.55 -2.38 11.44
N VAL A 48 -14.87 -3.00 12.58
CA VAL A 48 -13.87 -3.35 13.61
C VAL A 48 -12.81 -4.29 13.04
N TYR A 49 -13.20 -5.31 12.26
CA TYR A 49 -12.27 -6.22 11.59
C TYR A 49 -11.33 -5.49 10.63
N ASN A 50 -11.86 -4.56 9.83
CA ASN A 50 -11.07 -3.77 8.89
C ASN A 50 -10.15 -2.77 9.61
N ILE A 51 -10.60 -2.16 10.70
CA ILE A 51 -9.81 -1.30 11.57
C ILE A 51 -8.65 -2.10 12.19
N TYR A 52 -8.92 -3.32 12.67
CA TYR A 52 -7.92 -4.21 13.26
C TYR A 52 -6.81 -4.58 12.25
N HIS A 53 -7.18 -4.83 10.99
CA HIS A 53 -6.24 -5.09 9.90
C HIS A 53 -5.65 -3.82 9.27
N ASN A 54 -5.87 -2.64 9.89
CA ASN A 54 -5.39 -1.34 9.46
C ASN A 54 -5.74 -1.00 7.98
N ARG A 55 -6.88 -1.50 7.49
CA ARG A 55 -7.38 -1.18 6.14
C ARG A 55 -7.83 0.28 6.08
N GLU A 56 -7.50 0.97 5.00
CA GLU A 56 -7.84 2.39 4.85
C GLU A 56 -9.33 2.61 4.65
N GLU A 57 -9.97 1.70 3.93
CA GLU A 57 -11.40 1.68 3.63
C GLU A 57 -12.26 1.61 4.90
N ALA A 58 -11.73 1.07 6.00
CA ALA A 58 -12.44 0.94 7.27
C ALA A 58 -13.01 2.27 7.78
N TRP A 59 -12.24 3.35 7.59
CA TRP A 59 -12.64 4.69 8.04
C TRP A 59 -13.74 5.32 7.18
N ILE A 60 -13.73 5.03 5.87
CA ILE A 60 -14.77 5.47 4.95
C ILE A 60 -16.07 4.72 5.25
N ILE A 61 -15.99 3.41 5.47
CA ILE A 61 -17.15 2.59 5.86
C ILE A 61 -17.69 3.04 7.22
N SER A 62 -16.81 3.33 8.18
CA SER A 62 -17.18 3.89 9.49
C SER A 62 -17.90 5.24 9.36
N LEU A 63 -17.43 6.13 8.48
CA LEU A 63 -18.07 7.40 8.20
C LEU A 63 -19.50 7.21 7.67
N LEU A 64 -19.68 6.34 6.68
CA LEU A 64 -20.98 6.02 6.11
C LEU A 64 -21.92 5.36 7.13
N PHE A 65 -21.37 4.48 7.97
CA PHE A 65 -22.10 3.86 9.07
C PHE A 65 -22.67 4.92 10.02
N PHE A 66 -21.83 5.82 10.53
CA PHE A 66 -22.31 6.85 11.47
C PHE A 66 -23.29 7.82 10.81
N ALA A 67 -23.14 8.12 9.51
CA ALA A 67 -24.12 8.92 8.77
C ALA A 67 -25.49 8.22 8.66
N ALA A 68 -25.51 6.94 8.25
CA ALA A 68 -26.74 6.16 8.15
C ALA A 68 -27.39 5.95 9.52
N TYR A 69 -26.57 5.73 10.54
CA TYR A 69 -27.01 5.58 11.92
C TYR A 69 -27.62 6.88 12.48
N LEU A 70 -27.04 8.05 12.15
CA LEU A 70 -27.61 9.34 12.53
C LEU A 70 -29.00 9.56 11.90
N ILE A 71 -29.14 9.25 10.61
CA ILE A 71 -30.44 9.30 9.91
C ILE A 71 -31.45 8.39 10.62
N ASN A 72 -31.04 7.18 11.01
CA ASN A 72 -31.91 6.25 11.71
C ASN A 72 -32.34 6.76 13.08
N ILE A 73 -31.42 7.29 13.89
CA ILE A 73 -31.76 7.85 15.20
C ILE A 73 -32.73 9.03 15.04
N THR A 74 -32.51 9.90 14.04
CA THR A 74 -33.42 11.01 13.74
C THR A 74 -34.81 10.51 13.34
N PHE A 75 -34.91 9.42 12.59
CA PHE A 75 -36.20 8.79 12.30
C PHE A 75 -36.87 8.28 13.58
N LEU A 76 -36.14 7.54 14.42
CA LEU A 76 -36.66 6.98 15.67
C LEU A 76 -37.05 8.03 16.72
N TYR A 77 -36.42 9.20 16.68
CA TYR A 77 -36.73 10.33 17.55
C TYR A 77 -38.21 10.73 17.50
N PHE A 78 -38.85 10.59 16.33
CA PHE A 78 -40.27 10.93 16.17
C PHE A 78 -41.23 9.91 16.79
N TYR A 79 -40.76 8.69 17.11
CA TYR A 79 -41.61 7.57 17.53
C TYR A 79 -41.41 7.15 18.99
N SER A 80 -40.34 7.57 19.65
CA SER A 80 -40.01 7.13 21.01
C SER A 80 -40.13 8.27 22.03
N GLN A 81 -40.54 7.92 23.25
CA GLN A 81 -40.79 8.88 24.32
C GLN A 81 -39.53 9.28 25.10
N ASN A 82 -38.42 8.52 24.98
CA ASN A 82 -37.24 8.71 25.82
C ASN A 82 -36.22 9.69 25.22
N GLN A 83 -36.48 10.99 25.42
CA GLN A 83 -35.68 12.10 24.89
C GLN A 83 -34.20 12.08 25.34
N ALA A 84 -33.94 11.68 26.58
CA ALA A 84 -32.57 11.68 27.13
C ALA A 84 -31.65 10.68 26.42
N LEU A 85 -32.17 9.49 26.12
CA LEU A 85 -31.43 8.46 25.40
C LEU A 85 -31.07 8.91 23.98
N PHE A 86 -31.97 9.64 23.30
CA PHE A 86 -31.70 10.21 21.98
C PHE A 86 -30.55 11.19 21.98
N VAL A 87 -30.53 12.11 22.94
CA VAL A 87 -29.44 13.09 23.06
C VAL A 87 -28.10 12.38 23.26
N LEU A 88 -28.05 11.37 24.12
CA LEU A 88 -26.84 10.55 24.32
C LEU A 88 -26.39 9.85 23.03
N LEU A 89 -27.33 9.23 22.31
CA LEU A 89 -27.04 8.54 21.05
C LEU A 89 -26.57 9.48 19.94
N ILE A 90 -27.19 10.66 19.82
CA ILE A 90 -26.77 11.68 18.85
C ILE A 90 -25.35 12.16 19.18
N LEU A 91 -25.06 12.48 20.45
CA LEU A 91 -23.73 12.94 20.86
C LEU A 91 -22.65 11.89 20.58
N THR A 92 -22.89 10.65 20.98
CA THR A 92 -21.93 9.55 20.74
C THR A 92 -21.74 9.24 19.26
N THR A 93 -22.80 9.35 18.45
CA THR A 93 -22.74 9.23 16.98
C THR A 93 -21.93 10.35 16.35
N ILE A 94 -22.14 11.60 16.77
CA ILE A 94 -21.37 12.77 16.29
C ILE A 94 -19.88 12.60 16.63
N ILE A 95 -19.56 12.15 17.84
CA ILE A 95 -18.17 11.88 18.23
C ILE A 95 -17.55 10.81 17.31
N GLY A 96 -18.26 9.70 17.09
CA GLY A 96 -17.80 8.63 16.17
C GLY A 96 -17.60 9.12 14.73
N PHE A 97 -18.50 9.99 14.26
CA PHE A 97 -18.42 10.61 12.95
C PHE A 97 -17.19 11.52 12.81
N ILE A 98 -16.93 12.39 13.79
CA ILE A 98 -15.76 13.28 13.82
C ILE A 98 -14.47 12.47 13.81
N ILE A 99 -14.36 11.44 14.67
CA ILE A 99 -13.17 10.56 14.71
C ILE A 99 -12.95 9.91 13.33
N SER A 100 -14.03 9.50 12.64
CA SER A 100 -13.93 8.92 11.31
C SER A 100 -13.37 9.93 10.28
N ILE A 101 -13.85 11.17 10.29
CA ILE A 101 -13.35 12.24 9.41
C ILE A 101 -11.87 12.55 9.66
N GLU A 102 -11.46 12.71 10.91
CA GLU A 102 -10.09 13.06 11.26
C GLU A 102 -9.08 12.01 10.78
N ASN A 103 -9.43 10.73 10.92
CA ASN A 103 -8.56 9.64 10.49
C ASN A 103 -8.46 9.55 8.96
N ILE A 104 -9.53 9.87 8.22
CA ILE A 104 -9.50 9.98 6.75
C ILE A 104 -8.56 11.13 6.34
N LYS A 105 -8.74 12.32 6.92
CA LYS A 105 -7.92 13.51 6.61
C LYS A 105 -6.44 13.28 6.91
N GLY A 106 -6.12 12.65 8.03
CA GLY A 106 -4.75 12.31 8.41
C GLY A 106 -4.04 11.45 7.35
N LYS A 107 -4.74 10.44 6.81
CA LYS A 107 -4.20 9.58 5.75
C LYS A 107 -4.06 10.29 4.41
N ILE A 108 -5.05 11.11 4.01
CA ILE A 108 -4.96 11.92 2.78
C ILE A 108 -3.75 12.86 2.85
N LYS A 109 -3.54 13.52 3.99
CA LYS A 109 -2.39 14.41 4.20
C LYS A 109 -1.06 13.66 4.14
N ALA A 110 -0.96 12.49 4.77
CA ALA A 110 0.24 11.65 4.72
C ALA A 110 0.55 11.19 3.29
N LYS A 111 -0.47 10.75 2.54
CA LYS A 111 -0.34 10.35 1.13
C LYS A 111 0.12 11.51 0.25
N SER A 112 -0.49 12.68 0.41
CA SER A 112 -0.11 13.91 -0.32
C SER A 112 1.33 14.35 -0.01
N ALA A 113 1.77 14.27 1.26
CA ALA A 113 3.14 14.60 1.64
C ALA A 113 4.16 13.63 1.01
N TYR A 114 3.87 12.33 1.02
CA TYR A 114 4.70 11.31 0.39
C TYR A 114 4.78 11.49 -1.13
N GLU A 115 3.67 11.77 -1.78
CA GLU A 115 3.62 12.04 -3.23
C GLU A 115 4.44 13.28 -3.60
N LYS A 116 4.35 14.34 -2.79
CA LYS A 116 5.16 15.55 -2.96
C LYS A 116 6.66 15.28 -2.81
N GLU A 117 7.04 14.40 -1.88
CA GLU A 117 8.44 14.01 -1.69
C GLU A 117 8.99 13.23 -2.90
N ILE A 118 8.20 12.29 -3.45
CA ILE A 118 8.58 11.55 -4.68
C ILE A 118 8.74 12.52 -5.86
N LEU A 119 7.81 13.48 -6.02
CA LEU A 119 7.88 14.48 -7.08
C LEU A 119 9.16 15.32 -6.98
N ARG A 120 9.55 15.73 -5.76
CA ARG A 120 10.79 16.48 -5.53
C ARG A 120 12.02 15.64 -5.88
N GLU A 121 12.08 14.39 -5.42
CA GLU A 121 13.20 13.48 -5.74
C GLU A 121 13.32 13.26 -7.27
N ALA A 122 12.20 13.12 -7.98
CA ALA A 122 12.19 12.99 -9.44
C ALA A 122 12.69 14.26 -10.14
N GLU A 123 12.32 15.45 -9.64
CA GLU A 123 12.79 16.73 -10.18
C GLU A 123 14.29 16.92 -9.99
N GLU A 124 14.82 16.55 -8.81
CA GLU A 124 16.25 16.61 -8.51
C GLU A 124 17.07 15.68 -9.41
N LEU A 125 16.58 14.45 -9.64
CA LEU A 125 17.22 13.51 -10.56
C LEU A 125 17.24 14.04 -12.01
N THR A 126 16.14 14.66 -12.44
CA THR A 126 16.05 15.26 -13.79
C THR A 126 17.02 16.44 -13.94
N LYS A 127 17.18 17.26 -12.88
CA LYS A 127 18.16 18.35 -12.87
C LYS A 127 19.59 17.82 -12.90
N ALA A 128 19.88 16.76 -12.14
CA ALA A 128 21.19 16.13 -12.14
C ALA A 128 21.53 15.52 -13.53
N GLU A 129 20.59 14.86 -14.19
CA GLU A 129 20.76 14.30 -15.54
C GLU A 129 21.13 15.38 -16.56
N LYS A 130 20.38 16.50 -16.58
CA LYS A 130 20.70 17.65 -17.45
C LYS A 130 22.10 18.24 -17.19
N TYR A 131 22.51 18.31 -15.93
CA TYR A 131 23.86 18.78 -15.58
C TYR A 131 24.96 17.87 -16.12
N PHE A 132 24.74 16.55 -16.13
CA PHE A 132 25.71 15.62 -16.71
C PHE A 132 25.77 15.67 -18.23
N GLU A 133 24.65 15.87 -18.92
CA GLU A 133 24.61 16.05 -20.39
C GLU A 133 25.35 17.33 -20.83
N GLU A 134 25.22 18.43 -20.09
CA GLU A 134 25.90 19.69 -20.43
C GLU A 134 27.41 19.64 -20.15
N LYS A 135 27.84 18.81 -19.17
CA LYS A 135 29.23 18.75 -18.73
C LYS A 135 30.04 17.63 -19.38
N THR A 136 29.43 16.72 -20.13
CA THR A 136 30.22 15.83 -21.00
C THR A 136 30.81 16.69 -22.12
N PRO A 137 32.13 16.95 -22.14
CA PRO A 137 32.74 17.59 -23.29
C PRO A 137 32.46 16.73 -24.51
N ASP A 138 32.35 17.36 -25.69
CA ASP A 138 32.40 16.66 -26.97
C ASP A 138 33.69 15.84 -26.99
N ILE A 139 33.62 14.59 -26.53
CA ILE A 139 34.62 13.59 -26.82
C ILE A 139 34.42 13.36 -28.30
N VAL A 140 35.17 14.13 -29.09
CA VAL A 140 35.50 13.80 -30.47
C VAL A 140 36.06 12.39 -30.37
N VAL A 141 35.19 11.40 -30.61
CA VAL A 141 35.61 10.04 -30.88
C VAL A 141 36.40 10.19 -32.16
N GLU A 142 37.70 10.38 -32.02
CA GLU A 142 38.64 10.27 -33.11
C GLU A 142 38.41 8.85 -33.64
N GLU A 143 37.76 8.77 -34.81
CA GLU A 143 37.58 7.52 -35.53
C GLU A 143 38.97 6.93 -35.72
N VAL A 144 39.35 6.01 -34.85
CA VAL A 144 40.52 5.19 -35.05
C VAL A 144 40.24 4.43 -36.33
N LYS A 145 40.85 4.89 -37.43
CA LYS A 145 40.85 4.22 -38.73
C LYS A 145 41.06 2.73 -38.46
N PRO A 146 40.15 1.85 -38.91
CA PRO A 146 40.37 0.42 -38.84
C PRO A 146 41.70 0.11 -39.52
N SER A 147 42.68 -0.37 -38.77
CA SER A 147 43.90 -0.91 -39.35
C SER A 147 43.51 -2.08 -40.26
N GLU A 148 43.82 -1.95 -41.54
CA GLU A 148 43.61 -2.94 -42.60
C GLU A 148 44.46 -4.19 -42.34
N HIS A 149 44.09 -5.04 -41.37
CA HIS A 149 44.50 -6.44 -41.40
C HIS A 149 43.62 -7.31 -40.51
N PHE A 150 42.38 -7.56 -40.97
CA PHE A 150 41.69 -8.80 -40.62
C PHE A 150 41.06 -9.38 -41.88
N THR A 151 41.74 -10.42 -42.37
CA THR A 151 41.31 -11.31 -43.44
C THR A 151 39.85 -11.72 -43.30
N GLU A 152 39.11 -11.52 -44.40
CA GLU A 152 37.76 -12.05 -44.59
C GLU A 152 37.72 -13.55 -44.26
N THR A 153 37.00 -13.90 -43.19
CA THR A 153 36.37 -15.22 -43.13
C THR A 153 34.88 -15.01 -43.24
N ARG A 154 34.37 -15.32 -44.43
CA ARG A 154 32.97 -15.32 -44.83
C ARG A 154 32.13 -16.16 -43.87
N VAL A 155 31.37 -15.54 -42.97
CA VAL A 155 30.38 -16.22 -42.12
C VAL A 155 28.96 -15.89 -42.60
N LYS A 156 28.28 -16.96 -43.02
CA LYS A 156 26.88 -16.99 -43.42
C LYS A 156 25.96 -16.47 -42.30
N LYS A 157 24.95 -15.71 -42.70
CA LYS A 157 23.77 -15.29 -41.91
C LYS A 157 23.18 -16.48 -41.15
N PRO A 158 23.09 -16.46 -39.80
CA PRO A 158 22.30 -17.44 -39.08
C PRO A 158 20.95 -16.85 -38.65
N GLU A 159 19.95 -17.55 -39.13
CA GLU A 159 18.59 -17.71 -38.67
C GLU A 159 18.44 -17.75 -37.14
N LYS A 160 17.28 -17.26 -36.66
CA LYS A 160 16.83 -17.25 -35.26
C LYS A 160 17.14 -18.58 -34.55
N LYS A 161 18.11 -18.56 -33.64
CA LYS A 161 18.38 -19.68 -32.72
C LYS A 161 18.21 -19.25 -31.27
N LYS A 162 17.33 -19.97 -30.57
CA LYS A 162 17.15 -19.93 -29.10
C LYS A 162 18.52 -20.06 -28.43
N THR A 163 19.02 -18.99 -27.83
CA THR A 163 20.34 -18.99 -27.21
C THR A 163 20.28 -19.79 -25.91
N ALA A 164 20.86 -20.98 -25.93
CA ALA A 164 21.23 -21.72 -24.75
C ALA A 164 22.13 -20.82 -23.88
N ILE A 165 21.70 -20.59 -22.63
CA ILE A 165 22.40 -19.76 -21.65
C ILE A 165 23.73 -20.46 -21.31
N LYS A 166 24.82 -20.00 -21.94
CA LYS A 166 26.19 -20.21 -21.43
C LYS A 166 26.17 -19.83 -19.94
N SER A 167 26.64 -20.72 -19.09
CA SER A 167 26.74 -20.52 -17.65
C SER A 167 27.50 -19.23 -17.34
N LEU A 168 26.77 -18.15 -17.05
CA LEU A 168 27.31 -16.94 -16.45
C LEU A 168 27.85 -17.34 -15.08
N LYS A 169 29.16 -17.52 -15.00
CA LYS A 169 29.87 -17.80 -13.74
C LYS A 169 29.85 -16.51 -12.94
N GLY A 170 28.97 -16.44 -11.93
CA GLY A 170 28.85 -15.28 -11.05
C GLY A 170 27.53 -15.28 -10.29
N TYR A 171 27.42 -14.39 -9.30
CA TYR A 171 26.23 -14.17 -8.50
C TYR A 171 25.62 -12.81 -8.80
N VAL A 172 24.31 -12.68 -8.63
CA VAL A 172 23.61 -11.42 -8.88
C VAL A 172 22.77 -11.04 -7.67
N ALA A 173 22.90 -9.78 -7.24
CA ALA A 173 22.05 -9.19 -6.21
C ALA A 173 21.39 -7.91 -6.72
N SER A 174 20.46 -7.41 -5.92
CA SER A 174 19.87 -6.08 -6.11
C SER A 174 20.60 -5.09 -5.21
N ARG A 175 20.93 -3.90 -5.71
CA ARG A 175 21.56 -2.82 -4.91
C ARG A 175 20.79 -2.46 -3.63
N LYS A 176 19.47 -2.67 -3.60
CA LYS A 176 18.61 -2.45 -2.41
C LYS A 176 18.20 -3.75 -1.71
N GLY A 177 18.69 -4.90 -2.17
CA GLY A 177 18.31 -6.22 -1.66
C GLY A 177 19.29 -6.70 -0.60
N ILE A 178 18.81 -7.58 0.28
CA ILE A 178 19.64 -8.20 1.33
C ILE A 178 20.28 -9.51 0.82
N ASN A 179 19.72 -10.10 -0.24
CA ASN A 179 20.12 -11.43 -0.70
C ASN A 179 20.80 -11.40 -2.08
N TYR A 180 21.79 -12.27 -2.26
CA TYR A 180 22.39 -12.58 -3.56
C TYR A 180 21.87 -13.92 -4.12
N HIS A 181 21.87 -14.05 -5.44
CA HIS A 181 21.20 -15.14 -6.16
C HIS A 181 22.10 -15.74 -7.26
N ASP A 182 21.86 -17.01 -7.59
CA ASP A 182 22.35 -17.58 -8.85
C ASP A 182 21.61 -16.92 -10.05
N PRO A 183 22.27 -16.63 -11.18
CA PRO A 183 21.65 -16.01 -12.35
C PRO A 183 20.44 -16.79 -12.90
N LYS A 184 20.39 -18.11 -12.69
CA LYS A 184 19.27 -18.98 -13.08
C LYS A 184 18.10 -18.92 -12.09
N CYS A 185 18.28 -18.33 -10.91
CA CYS A 185 17.25 -18.23 -9.89
C CYS A 185 16.04 -17.42 -10.38
N ARG A 186 14.84 -17.86 -10.00
CA ARG A 186 13.58 -17.16 -10.29
C ARG A 186 13.59 -15.72 -9.76
N TRP A 187 14.24 -15.48 -8.61
CA TRP A 187 14.33 -14.16 -8.00
C TRP A 187 15.35 -13.26 -8.72
N ALA A 188 16.48 -13.80 -9.17
CA ALA A 188 17.45 -13.08 -9.98
C ALA A 188 16.85 -12.47 -11.25
N ARG A 189 15.93 -13.20 -11.90
CA ARG A 189 15.24 -12.74 -13.11
C ARG A 189 14.29 -11.56 -12.88
N LYS A 190 13.79 -11.40 -11.65
CA LYS A 190 12.89 -10.30 -11.27
C LYS A 190 13.63 -9.03 -10.86
N ILE A 191 14.96 -9.07 -10.70
CA ILE A 191 15.75 -7.89 -10.40
C ILE A 191 15.76 -6.97 -11.62
N LEU A 192 15.38 -5.71 -11.43
CA LEU A 192 15.41 -4.70 -12.48
C LEU A 192 16.84 -4.52 -13.01
N PRO A 193 17.09 -4.43 -14.33
CA PRO A 193 18.43 -4.30 -14.89
C PRO A 193 19.26 -3.17 -14.27
N LYS A 194 18.65 -2.00 -14.05
CA LYS A 194 19.28 -0.82 -13.41
C LYS A 194 19.75 -1.04 -11.97
N ARG A 195 19.30 -2.12 -11.32
CA ARG A 195 19.61 -2.44 -9.90
C ARG A 195 20.45 -3.70 -9.75
N LYS A 196 20.80 -4.40 -10.85
CA LYS A 196 21.61 -5.61 -10.78
C LYS A 196 23.06 -5.26 -10.45
N VAL A 197 23.60 -5.94 -9.45
CA VAL A 197 25.02 -5.95 -9.13
C VAL A 197 25.50 -7.37 -9.33
N TRP A 198 26.62 -7.54 -10.04
CA TRP A 198 27.19 -8.84 -10.35
C TRP A 198 28.47 -9.04 -9.55
N PHE A 199 28.58 -10.20 -8.92
CA PHE A 199 29.72 -10.64 -8.15
C PHE A 199 30.38 -11.83 -8.83
N LYS A 200 31.71 -11.89 -8.79
CA LYS A 200 32.49 -12.97 -9.38
C LYS A 200 32.37 -14.26 -8.56
N ASP A 201 32.33 -14.13 -7.24
CA ASP A 201 32.23 -15.24 -6.30
C ASP A 201 31.29 -14.94 -5.11
N ARG A 202 31.10 -15.93 -4.22
CA ARG A 202 30.24 -15.80 -3.04
C ARG A 202 30.85 -14.89 -1.98
N LYS A 203 32.19 -14.90 -1.85
CA LYS A 203 32.90 -14.17 -0.81
C LYS A 203 32.74 -12.67 -1.03
N GLU A 204 32.86 -12.22 -2.28
CA GLU A 204 32.65 -10.84 -2.68
C GLU A 204 31.24 -10.34 -2.31
N ALA A 205 30.21 -11.17 -2.48
CA ALA A 205 28.84 -10.82 -2.10
C ALA A 205 28.64 -10.80 -0.56
N GLU A 206 29.30 -11.69 0.16
CA GLU A 206 29.20 -11.79 1.63
C GLU A 206 29.99 -10.69 2.34
N GLU A 207 31.13 -10.25 1.78
CA GLU A 207 31.89 -9.07 2.24
C GLU A 207 31.07 -7.78 2.12
N GLU A 208 30.20 -7.68 1.12
CA GLU A 208 29.20 -6.62 0.96
C GLU A 208 27.99 -6.78 1.92
N GLY A 209 28.03 -7.75 2.84
CA GLY A 209 26.99 -8.00 3.85
C GLY A 209 25.70 -8.66 3.30
N LEU A 210 25.75 -9.19 2.08
CA LEU A 210 24.60 -9.85 1.47
C LEU A 210 24.50 -11.32 1.92
N LYS A 211 23.27 -11.79 2.08
CA LYS A 211 22.98 -13.17 2.50
C LYS A 211 22.70 -14.08 1.29
N PRO A 212 23.10 -15.35 1.33
CA PRO A 212 22.77 -16.28 0.26
C PRO A 212 21.27 -16.51 0.18
N CYS A 213 20.70 -16.40 -1.02
CA CYS A 213 19.33 -16.86 -1.24
C CYS A 213 19.26 -18.38 -1.16
N LYS A 214 18.10 -18.94 -0.81
CA LYS A 214 17.82 -20.39 -0.74
C LYS A 214 18.19 -21.17 -2.00
N CYS A 215 18.34 -20.53 -3.17
CA CYS A 215 18.80 -21.18 -4.39
C CYS A 215 20.31 -21.49 -4.41
N ILE A 216 21.08 -20.89 -3.52
CA ILE A 216 22.53 -21.04 -3.41
C ILE A 216 22.78 -22.10 -2.34
N LYS A 217 23.35 -23.23 -2.75
CA LYS A 217 23.82 -24.32 -1.89
C LYS A 217 25.33 -24.26 -1.84
#